data_AF-A0A7G8FM40-F1
#
_entry.id   AF-A0A7G8FM40-F1
#
_cell.length_a   1.000
_cell.length_b   1.000
_cell.length_c   1.000
_cell.angle_alpha   90.00
_cell.angle_beta   90.00
_cell.angle_gamma   90.00
#
_symmetry.space_group_name_H-M   'P 1'
#
loop_
_entity.id
_entity.type
_entity.pdbx_description
1 polymer ?
#
loop_
_entity_poly.entity_id
_entity_poly.type
_entity_poly.pdbx_seq_one_letter_code
_entity_poly.pdbx_strand_id
1 'polypeptide(L)' 'MKQFTETSSDPYDRHHYRVWLRDGSFKDVESYDAAQRVWYSSKTRPITIEVMQPKGRRRAKGF' A
#
# COMPACT_ATOMS: atom_id res chain seq x y z
N MET A 1 35.34 -7.25 -11.53
CA MET A 1 34.17 -7.32 -10.64
C MET A 1 33.13 -6.34 -11.16
N LYS A 2 31.92 -6.78 -11.49
CA LYS A 2 30.83 -5.86 -11.85
C LYS A 2 30.31 -5.26 -10.54
N GLN A 3 30.41 -3.94 -10.41
CA GLN A 3 29.80 -3.21 -9.32
C GLN A 3 28.34 -2.94 -9.69
N PHE A 4 27.43 -3.13 -8.75
CA PHE A 4 26.02 -2.80 -8.92
C PHE A 4 25.84 -1.33 -8.55
N THR A 5 25.33 -0.53 -9.49
CA THR A 5 24.99 0.88 -9.26
C THR A 5 23.52 0.95 -8.87
N GLU A 6 23.24 1.44 -7.66
CA GLU A 6 21.89 1.73 -7.21
C GLU A 6 21.31 2.85 -8.09
N THR A 7 20.18 2.59 -8.75
CA THR A 7 19.55 3.52 -9.70
C THR A 7 18.47 4.38 -9.05
N SER A 8 18.01 4.03 -7.85
CA SER A 8 17.04 4.83 -7.08
C SER A 8 17.09 4.41 -5.61
N SER A 9 17.27 5.41 -4.73
CA SER A 9 17.17 5.26 -3.28
C SER A 9 15.76 5.54 -2.77
N ASP A 10 14.83 5.90 -3.66
CA ASP A 10 13.44 6.15 -3.29
C ASP A 10 12.78 4.85 -2.81
N PRO A 11 11.86 4.91 -1.83
CA PRO A 11 11.10 3.74 -1.42
C PRO A 11 10.43 3.11 -2.64
N TYR A 12 10.72 1.84 -2.89
CA TYR A 12 10.11 1.07 -3.99
C TYR A 12 8.57 1.11 -3.89
N ASP A 13 8.09 1.16 -2.66
CA ASP A 13 6.69 1.15 -2.32
C ASP A 13 6.09 2.56 -2.33
N ARG A 14 5.53 2.93 -3.49
CA ARG A 14 4.86 4.22 -3.73
C ARG A 14 3.35 4.10 -3.77
N HIS A 15 2.80 2.96 -3.36
CA HIS A 15 1.37 2.69 -3.46
C HIS A 15 0.71 2.66 -2.10
N HIS A 16 -0.57 3.06 -2.06
CA HIS A 16 -1.41 2.77 -0.91
C HIS A 16 -2.10 1.43 -1.16
N TYR A 17 -2.27 0.63 -0.13
CA TYR A 17 -2.94 -0.66 -0.23
C TYR A 17 -4.19 -0.64 0.63
N ARG A 18 -5.27 -1.18 0.09
CA ARG A 18 -6.50 -1.41 0.83
C ARG A 18 -6.70 -2.90 0.98
N VAL A 19 -6.71 -3.38 2.22
CA VAL A 19 -7.04 -4.77 2.53
C VAL A 19 -8.52 -4.84 2.86
N TRP A 20 -9.28 -5.54 2.02
CA TRP A 20 -10.69 -5.85 2.28
C TRP A 20 -10.80 -7.11 3.12
N LEU A 21 -11.68 -7.06 4.12
CA LEU A 21 -12.00 -8.15 5.02
C LEU A 21 -13.38 -8.72 4.65
N ARG A 22 -13.58 -10.01 4.98
CA ARG A 22 -14.80 -10.74 4.60
C ARG A 22 -16.08 -10.22 5.25
N ASP A 23 -15.95 -9.48 6.36
CA ASP A 23 -17.06 -8.80 7.02
C ASP A 23 -17.49 -7.50 6.32
N GLY A 24 -16.81 -7.13 5.22
CA GLY A 24 -17.06 -5.90 4.48
C GLY A 24 -16.29 -4.69 5.02
N SER A 25 -15.53 -4.85 6.11
CA SER A 25 -14.61 -3.80 6.57
C SER A 25 -13.34 -3.77 5.73
N PHE A 26 -12.62 -2.66 5.77
CA PHE A 26 -11.36 -2.51 5.06
C PHE A 26 -10.32 -1.75 5.88
N LYS A 27 -9.05 -1.96 5.55
CA LYS A 27 -7.92 -1.27 6.17
C LYS A 27 -6.98 -0.71 5.10
N ASP A 28 -6.79 0.60 5.13
CA ASP A 28 -5.86 1.32 4.25
C ASP A 28 -4.48 1.38 4.92
N VAL A 29 -3.43 1.08 4.17
CA VAL A 29 -2.03 1.10 4.60
C VAL A 29 -1.14 1.67 3.50
N GLU A 30 -0.01 2.27 3.87
CA GLU A 30 0.90 2.95 2.92
C GLU A 30 2.05 2.06 2.46
N SER A 31 2.07 0.79 2.89
CA SER A 31 3.05 -0.17 2.45
C SER A 31 2.49 -1.58 2.30
N TYR A 32 3.02 -2.31 1.34
CA TYR A 32 2.76 -3.71 1.09
C TYR A 32 3.11 -4.58 2.30
N ASP A 33 4.20 -4.29 3.02
CA ASP A 33 4.57 -5.04 4.23
C ASP A 33 3.47 -4.90 5.30
N ALA A 34 2.94 -3.68 5.47
CA ALA A 34 1.82 -3.44 6.36
C ALA A 34 0.54 -4.15 5.89
N ALA A 35 0.31 -4.24 4.57
CA ALA A 35 -0.83 -4.97 4.00
C ALA A 35 -0.72 -6.48 4.27
N GLN A 36 0.48 -7.04 4.10
CA GLN A 36 0.78 -8.44 4.43
C GLN A 36 0.62 -8.72 5.91
N ARG A 37 1.07 -7.82 6.79
CA ARG A 37 0.84 -7.96 8.24
C ARG A 37 -0.65 -8.04 8.54
N VAL A 38 -1.47 -7.14 7.98
CA VAL A 38 -2.93 -7.21 8.14
C VAL A 38 -3.47 -8.53 7.58
N TRP A 39 -2.93 -9.00 6.46
CA TRP A 39 -3.35 -10.26 5.85
C TRP A 39 -3.15 -11.47 6.78
N TYR A 40 -1.98 -11.57 7.42
CA TYR A 40 -1.65 -12.70 8.28
C TYR A 40 -2.09 -12.53 9.73
N SER A 41 -2.30 -11.30 10.20
CA SER A 41 -2.64 -11.02 11.60
C SER A 41 -4.13 -10.81 11.85
N SER A 42 -4.94 -10.63 10.81
CA SER A 42 -6.36 -10.29 10.99
C SER A 42 -7.17 -11.49 11.49
N LYS A 43 -7.93 -11.26 12.57
CA LYS A 43 -8.92 -12.24 13.08
C LYS A 43 -10.04 -12.47 12.08
N THR A 44 -10.46 -11.42 11.37
CA THR A 44 -11.39 -11.53 10.25
C THR A 44 -10.60 -11.90 9.00
N ARG A 45 -11.02 -12.94 8.27
CA ARG A 45 -10.33 -13.38 7.04
C ARG A 45 -10.28 -12.23 6.02
N PRO A 46 -9.08 -11.81 5.60
CA PRO A 46 -8.91 -10.95 4.44
C PRO A 46 -9.42 -11.65 3.17
N ILE A 47 -9.87 -10.86 2.20
CA ILE A 47 -10.37 -11.35 0.91
C ILE A 47 -9.53 -10.82 -0.26
N THR A 48 -9.19 -9.53 -0.25
CA THR A 48 -8.53 -8.87 -1.38
C THR A 48 -7.61 -7.76 -0.89
N ILE A 49 -6.45 -7.60 -1.53
CA ILE A 49 -5.61 -6.41 -1.39
C ILE A 49 -5.72 -5.62 -2.69
N GLU A 50 -6.26 -4.41 -2.62
CA GLU A 50 -6.31 -3.47 -3.74
C GLU A 50 -5.11 -2.54 -3.68
N VAL A 51 -4.43 -2.36 -4.81
CA VAL A 51 -3.36 -1.38 -4.96
C VAL A 51 -3.97 -0.08 -5.44
N MET A 52 -3.95 0.93 -4.57
CA MET A 52 -4.42 2.26 -4.84
C MET A 52 -3.24 3.17 -5.19
N GLN A 53 -3.49 4.09 -6.13
CA GLN A 53 -2.59 5.22 -6.29
C GLN A 53 -2.56 5.99 -4.98
N PRO A 54 -1.37 6.45 -4.51
CA PRO A 54 -1.32 7.35 -3.36
C PRO A 54 -2.29 8.47 -3.69
N LYS A 55 -3.16 8.83 -2.73
CA LYS A 55 -4.09 9.93 -2.92
C LYS A 55 -3.24 11.17 -3.18
N GLY A 56 -2.96 11.44 -4.45
CA GLY A 56 -2.27 12.65 -4.85
C GLY A 56 -3.04 13.75 -4.16
N ARG A 57 -2.33 14.56 -3.34
CA ARG A 57 -2.93 15.75 -2.71
C ARG A 57 -3.79 16.35 -3.80
N ARG A 58 -5.12 16.25 -3.67
CA ARG A 58 -6.04 16.94 -4.57
C ARG A 58 -5.48 18.35 -4.55
N ARG A 59 -4.86 18.81 -5.63
CA ARG A 59 -4.49 20.22 -5.74
C ARG A 59 -5.80 20.92 -5.48
N ALA A 60 -5.93 21.56 -4.32
CA ALA A 60 -7.03 22.43 -4.04
C ALA A 60 -7.07 23.34 -5.26
N LYS A 61 -8.12 23.21 -6.05
CA LYS A 61 -8.32 24.03 -7.24
C LYS A 61 -8.55 25.43 -6.65
N GLY A 62 -7.44 26.17 -6.51
CA GLY A 62 -7.44 27.55 -6.07
C GLY A 62 -8.31 28.35 -7.01
N PHE A 63 -9.06 29.27 -6.40
CA PHE A 63 -10.07 30.14 -7.00
C PHE A 63 -9.58 30.89 -8.24
#